data_AF-A0A960VY23-F1
#
_entry.id   AF-A0A960VY23-F1
#
_cell.length_a   1.000
_cell.length_b   1.000
_cell.length_c   1.000
_cell.angle_alpha   90.00
_cell.angle_beta   90.00
_cell.angle_gamma   90.00
#
_symmetry.space_group_name_H-M   'P 1'
#
loop_
_entity.id
_entity.type
_entity.pdbx_description
1 polymer ?
#
loop_
_entity_poly.entity_id
_entity_poly.type
_entity_poly.pdbx_seq_one_letter_code
_entity_poly.pdbx_strand_id
1 'polypeptide(L)'
;MLVLCFFFAGSGSDSTGKLPQGLPQVKVDTKGKANAAIPINLPIGTKNIQPRLSISYHSAGDGILGRGWHLSGLYSVARNVSGGDYVSSLSGKLVESNSQTSMPKSFYAKSDPFTTYVAKTSGCGEAPAICSWEATAKDGKKYYFGTTANSRIEAIDSKNDANIRIWALEKVEDLNGNSYSITDVTAKRQSDFRP
;
A
#
# COMPACT_ATOMS: atom_id res chain seq x y z
N MET A 1 -2.45 20.99 1.69
CA MET A 1 -1.32 20.19 1.17
C MET A 1 -0.31 20.05 2.29
N LEU A 2 -0.28 18.91 2.97
CA LEU A 2 0.69 18.66 4.05
C LEU A 2 1.91 18.01 3.39
N VAL A 3 3.02 18.73 3.33
CA VAL A 3 4.31 18.20 2.85
C VAL A 3 5.07 17.70 4.08
N LEU A 4 5.34 16.40 4.15
CA LEU A 4 6.16 15.82 5.22
C LEU A 4 7.64 16.03 4.86
N CYS A 5 8.25 17.11 5.35
CA CYS A 5 9.70 17.32 5.27
C CYS A 5 10.36 16.80 6.56
N PHE A 6 11.23 15.80 6.45
CA PHE A 6 12.10 15.39 7.56
C PHE A 6 13.30 16.33 7.65
N PHE A 7 13.26 17.29 8.58
CA PHE A 7 14.46 18.01 9.02
C PHE A 7 15.02 17.30 10.25
N PHE A 8 16.17 16.64 10.11
CA PHE A 8 17.00 16.30 11.27
C PHE A 8 17.72 17.56 11.72
N ALA A 9 17.07 18.35 12.57
CA ALA A 9 17.74 19.40 13.32
C ALA A 9 18.41 18.77 14.55
N GLY A 10 19.69 18.45 14.43
CA GLY A 10 20.52 18.09 15.57
C GLY A 10 20.71 19.30 16.47
N SER A 11 19.94 19.38 17.55
CA SER A 11 20.25 20.24 18.69
C SER A 11 20.24 19.35 19.94
N GLY A 12 21.44 19.02 20.39
CA GLY A 12 21.63 18.29 21.64
C GLY A 12 21.16 19.13 22.80
N SER A 13 20.23 18.59 23.58
CA SER A 13 20.17 18.86 25.01
C SER A 13 19.78 17.58 25.70
N ASP A 14 20.63 17.18 26.63
CA ASP A 14 20.48 16.02 27.48
C ASP A 14 19.20 16.19 28.30
N SER A 15 18.20 15.37 28.00
CA SER A 15 17.15 15.05 28.94
C SER A 15 17.01 13.55 28.90
N THR A 16 17.03 12.91 30.06
CA THR A 16 16.57 11.52 30.22
C THR A 16 15.07 11.49 29.94
N GLY A 17 14.69 11.73 28.69
CA GLY A 17 13.33 11.76 28.20
C GLY A 17 12.87 10.33 28.06
N LYS A 18 11.80 9.98 28.78
CA LYS A 18 10.98 8.82 28.40
C LYS A 18 10.73 8.95 26.90
N LEU A 19 10.94 7.85 26.17
CA LEU A 19 10.60 7.83 24.74
C LEU A 19 9.19 8.42 24.59
N PRO A 20 9.00 9.47 23.76
CA PRO A 20 7.71 10.14 23.62
C PRO A 20 6.60 9.18 23.15
N GLN A 21 7.00 8.01 22.67
CA GLN A 21 6.15 6.88 22.37
C GLN A 21 6.53 5.69 23.27
N GLY A 22 5.53 5.11 23.95
CA GLY A 22 5.72 3.91 24.76
C GLY A 22 6.23 2.74 23.92
N LEU A 23 7.02 1.86 24.55
CA LEU A 23 7.52 0.66 23.89
C LEU A 23 6.35 -0.21 23.40
N PRO A 24 6.43 -0.77 22.19
CA PRO A 24 5.37 -1.62 21.68
C PRO A 24 5.30 -2.91 22.49
N GLN A 25 4.08 -3.39 22.73
CA GLN A 25 3.88 -4.70 23.34
C GLN A 25 4.24 -5.79 22.33
N VAL A 26 5.17 -6.66 22.70
CA VAL A 26 5.55 -7.82 21.89
C VAL A 26 4.57 -8.96 22.18
N LYS A 27 3.93 -9.47 21.14
CA LYS A 27 3.02 -10.63 21.21
C LYS A 27 3.59 -11.78 20.41
N VAL A 28 3.35 -13.00 20.88
CA VAL A 28 3.72 -14.23 20.17
C VAL A 28 2.47 -14.80 19.52
N ASP A 29 2.53 -15.13 18.23
CA ASP A 29 1.42 -15.77 17.52
C ASP A 29 1.38 -17.29 17.72
N THR A 30 0.36 -17.94 17.16
CA THR A 30 0.17 -19.40 17.23
C THR A 30 1.27 -20.21 16.50
N LYS A 31 2.15 -19.54 15.75
CA LYS A 31 3.30 -20.13 15.05
C LYS A 31 4.62 -19.83 15.75
N GLY A 32 4.58 -19.25 16.96
CA GLY A 32 5.76 -18.90 17.74
C GLY A 32 6.52 -17.68 17.21
N LYS A 33 5.90 -16.84 16.38
CA LYS A 33 6.55 -15.64 15.82
C LYS A 33 6.25 -14.42 16.69
N ALA A 34 7.29 -13.64 16.93
CA ALA A 34 7.17 -12.36 17.65
C ALA A 34 6.61 -11.29 16.71
N ASN A 35 5.66 -10.52 17.25
CA ASN A 35 4.91 -9.47 16.59
C ASN A 35 4.93 -8.20 17.46
N ALA A 36 5.20 -7.04 16.88
CA ALA A 36 5.07 -5.76 17.56
C ALA A 36 4.56 -4.68 16.60
N ALA A 37 3.93 -3.62 17.11
CA ALA A 37 3.44 -2.53 16.26
C ALA A 37 3.59 -1.18 16.97
N ILE A 38 4.16 -0.22 16.26
CA ILE A 38 4.39 1.16 16.68
C ILE A 38 3.52 2.05 15.78
N PRO A 39 2.37 2.57 16.26
CA PRO A 39 1.51 3.42 15.44
C PRO A 39 2.19 4.75 15.12
N ILE A 40 2.01 5.26 13.90
CA ILE A 40 2.40 6.61 13.53
C ILE A 40 1.16 7.49 13.71
N ASN A 41 1.18 8.32 14.75
CA ASN A 41 0.06 9.20 15.05
C ASN A 41 0.08 10.39 14.09
N LEU A 42 -0.97 10.49 13.28
CA LEU A 42 -1.18 11.60 12.36
C LEU A 42 -2.31 12.49 12.89
N PRO A 43 -2.27 13.81 12.59
CA PRO A 43 -3.39 14.70 12.88
C PRO A 43 -4.69 14.16 12.30
N ILE A 44 -5.79 14.42 13.02
CA ILE A 44 -7.11 13.99 12.57
C ILE A 44 -7.48 14.75 11.31
N GLY A 45 -7.71 14.01 10.22
CA GLY A 45 -8.21 14.57 8.98
C GLY A 45 -9.70 14.87 9.05
N THR A 46 -10.21 15.63 8.07
CA THR A 46 -11.64 15.98 7.99
C THR A 46 -12.50 14.72 8.02
N LYS A 47 -13.50 14.69 8.90
CA LYS A 47 -14.36 13.52 9.15
C LYS A 47 -13.60 12.21 9.44
N ASN A 48 -12.45 12.29 10.13
CA ASN A 48 -11.59 11.16 10.44
C ASN A 48 -10.99 10.45 9.21
N ILE A 49 -10.94 11.12 8.06
CA ILE A 49 -10.25 10.63 6.88
C ILE A 49 -8.77 10.95 7.00
N GLN A 50 -8.02 9.97 7.49
CA GLN A 50 -6.57 10.00 7.61
C GLN A 50 -6.01 8.60 7.33
N PRO A 51 -4.75 8.48 6.87
CA PRO A 51 -4.10 7.18 6.79
C PRO A 51 -3.83 6.64 8.19
N ARG A 52 -3.90 5.32 8.35
CA ARG A 52 -3.52 4.62 9.58
C ARG A 52 -2.20 3.92 9.35
N LEU A 53 -1.10 4.62 9.62
CA LEU A 53 0.25 4.11 9.40
C LEU A 53 0.81 3.51 10.70
N SER A 54 1.61 2.45 10.56
CA SER A 54 2.38 1.90 11.67
C SER A 54 3.65 1.25 11.18
N ILE A 55 4.67 1.24 12.05
CA ILE A 55 5.85 0.41 11.88
C ILE A 55 5.55 -0.90 12.61
N SER A 56 5.49 -2.01 11.87
CA SER A 56 5.24 -3.33 12.44
C SER A 56 6.49 -4.19 12.38
N TYR A 57 6.67 -5.02 13.41
CA TYR A 57 7.69 -6.05 13.49
C TYR A 57 7.05 -7.42 13.37
N HIS A 58 7.56 -8.27 12.49
CA HIS A 58 7.23 -9.68 12.36
C HIS A 58 8.51 -10.50 12.13
N SER A 59 8.86 -11.33 13.10
CA SER A 59 10.16 -12.04 13.15
C SER A 59 10.49 -12.97 11.96
N ALA A 60 9.55 -13.25 11.06
CA ALA A 60 9.77 -14.13 9.90
C ALA A 60 9.66 -13.42 8.53
N GLY A 61 9.50 -12.10 8.50
CA GLY A 61 9.42 -11.32 7.26
C GLY A 61 10.65 -10.45 7.05
N ASP A 62 10.91 -10.08 5.81
CA ASP A 62 11.81 -8.98 5.46
C ASP A 62 10.95 -7.86 4.84
N GLY A 63 11.24 -6.61 5.20
CA GLY A 63 10.49 -5.46 4.71
C GLY A 63 11.40 -4.29 4.34
N ILE A 64 10.82 -3.23 3.80
CA ILE A 64 11.56 -2.05 3.32
C ILE A 64 12.34 -1.32 4.43
N LEU A 65 12.03 -1.60 5.69
CA LEU A 65 12.70 -1.03 6.86
C LEU A 65 13.77 -1.98 7.44
N GLY A 66 14.06 -3.08 6.76
CA GLY A 66 15.00 -4.12 7.17
C GLY A 66 14.30 -5.39 7.67
N ARG A 67 15.12 -6.34 8.10
CA ARG A 67 14.65 -7.66 8.55
C ARG A 67 13.65 -7.53 9.70
N GLY A 68 12.50 -8.13 9.51
CA GLY A 68 11.39 -8.15 10.43
C GLY A 68 10.58 -6.87 10.48
N TRP A 69 11.00 -5.77 9.86
CA TRP A 69 10.33 -4.46 9.98
C TRP A 69 9.60 -4.07 8.71
N HIS A 70 8.34 -3.70 8.87
CA HIS A 70 7.45 -3.32 7.77
C HIS A 70 6.77 -1.97 8.07
N LEU A 71 6.58 -1.17 7.01
CA LEU A 71 5.64 -0.06 7.06
C LEU A 71 4.26 -0.58 6.68
N SER A 72 3.30 -0.48 7.60
CA SER A 72 1.92 -0.90 7.43
C SER A 72 0.99 0.29 7.22
N GLY A 73 -0.16 0.06 6.60
CA GLY A 73 -1.13 1.11 6.28
C GLY A 73 -1.03 1.68 4.87
N LEU A 74 -0.08 1.17 4.08
CA LEU A 74 -0.01 1.40 2.64
C LEU A 74 -0.60 0.19 1.92
N TYR A 75 -1.66 0.42 1.15
CA TYR A 75 -2.31 -0.64 0.39
C TYR A 75 -1.79 -0.69 -1.05
N SER A 76 -2.01 -1.81 -1.71
CA SER A 76 -1.67 -1.99 -3.11
C SER A 76 -2.55 -3.06 -3.75
N VAL A 77 -2.59 -3.04 -5.08
CA VAL A 77 -2.99 -4.18 -5.91
C VAL A 77 -1.73 -4.71 -6.57
N ALA A 78 -1.52 -6.01 -6.53
CA ALA A 78 -0.37 -6.67 -7.14
C ALA A 78 -0.82 -7.79 -8.07
N ARG A 79 -0.05 -8.01 -9.12
CA ARG A 79 -0.23 -9.17 -10.01
C ARG A 79 0.57 -10.35 -9.47
N ASN A 80 -0.09 -11.48 -9.27
CA ASN A 80 0.57 -12.72 -8.90
C ASN A 80 1.26 -13.35 -10.13
N VAL A 81 2.57 -13.56 -10.02
CA VAL A 81 3.41 -14.08 -11.11
C VAL A 81 3.08 -15.53 -11.45
N SER A 82 2.64 -16.35 -10.49
CA SER A 82 2.44 -17.80 -10.71
C SER A 82 1.13 -18.15 -11.44
N GLY A 83 0.15 -17.24 -11.45
CA GLY A 83 -1.18 -17.53 -11.98
C GLY A 83 -1.85 -16.39 -12.75
N GLY A 84 -1.21 -15.23 -12.88
CA GLY A 84 -1.78 -14.07 -13.56
C GLY A 84 -2.92 -13.37 -12.82
N ASP A 85 -3.39 -13.94 -11.71
CA ASP A 85 -4.39 -13.37 -10.81
C ASP A 85 -3.92 -12.05 -10.18
N TYR A 86 -4.87 -11.26 -9.68
CA TYR A 86 -4.60 -10.05 -8.90
C TYR A 86 -4.88 -10.28 -7.42
N VAL A 87 -4.10 -9.62 -6.56
CA VAL A 87 -4.27 -9.62 -5.11
C VAL A 87 -4.22 -8.20 -4.59
N SER A 88 -5.14 -7.81 -3.74
CA SER A 88 -5.07 -6.56 -3.00
C SER A 88 -4.54 -6.81 -1.59
N SER A 89 -3.62 -5.98 -1.11
CA SER A 89 -3.21 -6.02 0.30
C SER A 89 -4.30 -5.50 1.25
N LEU A 90 -5.32 -4.81 0.72
CA LEU A 90 -6.48 -4.37 1.49
C LEU A 90 -7.43 -5.54 1.82
N SER A 91 -7.64 -6.47 0.88
CA SER A 91 -8.77 -7.40 0.93
C SER A 91 -8.49 -8.80 0.37
N GLY A 92 -7.26 -9.10 -0.05
CA GLY A 92 -6.83 -10.43 -0.51
C GLY A 92 -7.00 -10.67 -2.00
N LYS A 93 -7.13 -11.95 -2.38
CA LYS A 93 -7.22 -12.39 -3.79
C LYS A 93 -8.44 -11.78 -4.47
N LEU A 94 -8.26 -11.21 -5.66
CA LEU A 94 -9.33 -10.66 -6.47
C LEU A 94 -9.86 -11.71 -7.45
N VAL A 95 -11.17 -11.76 -7.61
CA VAL A 95 -11.88 -12.68 -8.51
C VAL A 95 -12.75 -11.84 -9.43
N GLU A 96 -12.69 -12.12 -10.73
CA GLU A 96 -13.47 -11.38 -11.72
C GLU A 96 -14.98 -11.61 -11.49
N SER A 97 -15.77 -10.54 -11.44
CA SER A 97 -17.19 -10.58 -11.07
C SER A 97 -18.06 -11.20 -12.16
N ASN A 98 -17.65 -11.04 -13.42
CA ASN A 98 -18.25 -11.63 -14.60
C ASN A 98 -17.15 -11.70 -15.66
N SER A 99 -17.12 -12.74 -16.50
CA SER A 99 -16.12 -12.87 -17.59
C SER A 99 -16.36 -11.84 -18.71
N GLN A 100 -16.41 -10.55 -18.36
CA GLN A 100 -16.60 -9.44 -19.27
C GLN A 100 -15.41 -9.35 -20.22
N THR A 101 -15.74 -9.21 -21.50
CA THR A 101 -14.78 -8.96 -22.56
C THR A 101 -14.54 -7.46 -22.76
N SER A 102 -15.49 -6.61 -22.34
CA SER A 102 -15.40 -5.15 -22.40
C SER A 102 -14.77 -4.55 -21.14
N MET A 103 -14.16 -3.37 -21.30
CA MET A 103 -13.64 -2.58 -20.19
C MET A 103 -14.67 -1.53 -19.72
N PRO A 104 -14.63 -1.11 -18.44
CA PRO A 104 -13.71 -1.57 -17.41
C PRO A 104 -14.10 -2.97 -16.85
N LYS A 105 -13.12 -3.76 -16.39
CA LYS A 105 -13.34 -5.08 -15.79
C LYS A 105 -13.56 -4.95 -14.29
N SER A 106 -14.56 -5.67 -13.79
CA SER A 106 -14.94 -5.65 -12.37
C SER A 106 -14.51 -6.92 -11.66
N PHE A 107 -14.05 -6.77 -10.43
CA PHE A 107 -13.61 -7.85 -9.55
C PHE A 107 -14.20 -7.64 -8.16
N TYR A 108 -14.29 -8.71 -7.39
CA TYR A 108 -14.54 -8.67 -5.95
C TYR A 108 -13.41 -9.37 -5.20
N ALA A 109 -13.19 -8.98 -3.95
CA ALA A 109 -12.20 -9.65 -3.13
C ALA A 109 -12.77 -10.93 -2.52
N LYS A 110 -12.03 -12.04 -2.60
CA LYS A 110 -12.48 -13.34 -2.08
C LYS A 110 -12.73 -13.32 -0.56
N SER A 111 -11.91 -12.58 0.19
CA SER A 111 -12.04 -12.44 1.65
C SER A 111 -13.02 -11.35 2.07
N ASP A 112 -13.35 -10.42 1.18
CA ASP A 112 -14.37 -9.39 1.41
C ASP A 112 -15.19 -9.16 0.12
N PRO A 113 -16.23 -9.96 -0.12
CA PRO A 113 -17.02 -9.90 -1.34
C PRO A 113 -17.80 -8.60 -1.55
N PHE A 114 -17.87 -7.74 -0.53
CA PHE A 114 -18.56 -6.44 -0.62
C PHE A 114 -17.65 -5.32 -1.13
N THR A 115 -16.33 -5.52 -1.11
CA THR A 115 -15.39 -4.59 -1.73
C THR A 115 -15.22 -4.93 -3.19
N THR A 116 -15.62 -4.00 -4.06
CA THR A 116 -15.50 -4.13 -5.51
C THR A 116 -14.24 -3.43 -6.00
N TYR A 117 -13.64 -3.98 -7.05
CA TYR A 117 -12.44 -3.46 -7.70
C TYR A 117 -12.70 -3.31 -9.19
N VAL A 118 -12.26 -2.20 -9.76
CA VAL A 118 -12.44 -1.89 -11.18
C VAL A 118 -11.08 -1.62 -11.79
N ALA A 119 -10.66 -2.48 -12.71
CA ALA A 119 -9.51 -2.23 -13.58
C ALA A 119 -9.93 -1.26 -14.70
N LYS A 120 -9.27 -0.10 -14.80
CA LYS A 120 -9.70 0.96 -15.72
C LYS A 120 -9.35 0.72 -17.18
N THR A 121 -8.32 -0.07 -17.46
CA THR A 121 -7.85 -0.40 -18.82
C THR A 121 -7.52 -1.89 -18.93
N SER A 122 -7.51 -2.43 -20.15
CA SER A 122 -7.17 -3.84 -20.40
C SER A 122 -5.67 -4.08 -20.30
N GLY A 123 -5.24 -5.33 -20.12
CA GLY A 123 -3.83 -5.70 -20.18
C GLY A 123 -3.01 -5.36 -18.93
N CYS A 124 -3.63 -5.27 -17.75
CA CYS A 124 -2.93 -4.84 -16.54
C CYS A 124 -1.69 -5.69 -16.21
N GLY A 125 -0.54 -5.02 -16.26
CA GLY A 125 0.76 -5.61 -15.97
C GLY A 125 1.48 -6.20 -17.18
N GLU A 126 0.99 -5.93 -18.38
CA GLU A 126 1.64 -6.23 -19.65
C GLU A 126 1.83 -4.93 -20.46
N ALA A 127 3.05 -4.68 -20.92
CA ALA A 127 3.32 -3.55 -21.80
C ALA A 127 2.52 -3.63 -23.13
N PRO A 128 2.07 -2.51 -23.72
CA PRO A 128 2.26 -1.11 -23.29
C PRO A 128 1.12 -0.61 -22.39
N ALA A 129 0.30 -1.51 -21.81
CA ALA A 129 -0.91 -1.11 -21.11
C ALA A 129 -0.60 -0.42 -19.78
N ILE A 130 -1.09 0.82 -19.68
CA ILE A 130 -1.07 1.57 -18.43
C ILE A 130 -2.39 1.32 -17.71
N CYS A 131 -2.33 0.53 -16.65
CA CYS A 131 -3.47 0.25 -15.78
C CYS A 131 -3.48 1.08 -14.51
N SER A 132 -4.69 1.28 -14.00
CA SER A 132 -4.98 1.75 -12.65
C SER A 132 -6.20 1.01 -12.12
N TRP A 133 -6.35 1.01 -10.80
CA TRP A 133 -7.45 0.35 -10.12
C TRP A 133 -8.20 1.33 -9.23
N GLU A 134 -9.52 1.18 -9.18
CA GLU A 134 -10.37 1.81 -8.19
C GLU A 134 -11.06 0.73 -7.38
N ALA A 135 -10.95 0.76 -6.06
CA ALA A 135 -11.72 -0.09 -5.17
C ALA A 135 -12.79 0.72 -4.46
N THR A 136 -13.99 0.16 -4.34
CA THR A 136 -15.08 0.71 -3.53
C THR A 136 -15.41 -0.27 -2.42
N ALA A 137 -15.14 0.12 -1.18
CA ALA A 137 -15.45 -0.69 0.00
C ALA A 137 -16.94 -0.60 0.38
N LYS A 138 -17.39 -1.52 1.24
CA LYS A 138 -18.77 -1.57 1.74
C LYS A 138 -19.26 -0.26 2.37
N ASP A 139 -18.35 0.49 3.01
CA ASP A 139 -18.65 1.77 3.64
C ASP A 139 -18.69 2.96 2.65
N GLY A 140 -18.54 2.68 1.35
CA GLY A 140 -18.55 3.66 0.28
C GLY A 140 -17.21 4.40 0.08
N LYS A 141 -16.17 4.08 0.87
CA LYS A 141 -14.84 4.65 0.63
C LYS A 141 -14.27 4.14 -0.68
N LYS A 142 -13.65 5.06 -1.42
CA LYS A 142 -12.94 4.80 -2.65
C LYS A 142 -11.44 4.80 -2.42
N TYR A 143 -10.77 3.84 -3.03
CA TYR A 143 -9.31 3.68 -2.99
C TYR A 143 -8.79 3.69 -4.42
N TYR A 144 -7.82 4.54 -4.69
CA TYR A 144 -7.24 4.71 -6.02
C TYR A 144 -5.82 4.18 -6.02
N PHE A 145 -5.51 3.29 -6.97
CA PHE A 145 -4.21 2.62 -7.05
C PHE A 145 -3.55 2.83 -8.41
N GLY A 146 -2.27 3.21 -8.38
CA GLY A 146 -1.43 3.34 -9.58
C GLY A 146 -1.99 4.30 -10.62
N THR A 147 -2.62 5.40 -10.20
CA THR A 147 -3.17 6.43 -11.10
C THR A 147 -2.07 7.31 -11.70
N THR A 148 -0.96 7.51 -10.99
CA THR A 148 0.26 8.18 -11.49
C THR A 148 1.40 7.19 -11.77
N ALA A 149 2.47 7.66 -12.42
CA ALA A 149 3.64 6.83 -12.70
C ALA A 149 4.37 6.40 -11.41
N ASN A 150 4.50 7.30 -10.44
CA ASN A 150 5.21 7.01 -9.19
C ASN A 150 4.51 5.97 -8.31
N SER A 151 3.20 5.78 -8.48
CA SER A 151 2.41 4.76 -7.77
C SER A 151 2.35 3.42 -8.51
N ARG A 152 3.22 3.20 -9.50
CA ARG A 152 3.36 1.93 -10.24
C ARG A 152 4.78 1.39 -10.07
N ILE A 153 4.87 0.17 -9.57
CA ILE A 153 6.14 -0.54 -9.44
C ILE A 153 6.21 -1.59 -10.53
N GLU A 154 7.24 -1.49 -11.34
CA GLU A 154 7.51 -2.36 -12.49
C GLU A 154 8.18 -3.66 -12.09
N ALA A 155 8.11 -4.64 -12.98
CA ALA A 155 8.95 -5.82 -12.92
C ALA A 155 10.43 -5.45 -13.02
N ILE A 156 11.29 -6.19 -12.32
CA ILE A 156 12.75 -5.96 -12.30
C ILE A 156 13.35 -5.99 -13.72
N ASP A 157 12.82 -6.86 -14.57
CA ASP A 157 13.22 -7.07 -15.98
C ASP A 157 12.42 -6.23 -16.98
N SER A 158 11.58 -5.30 -16.51
CA SER A 158 10.79 -4.42 -17.36
C SER A 158 11.70 -3.61 -18.29
N LYS A 159 11.51 -3.79 -19.60
CA LYS A 159 12.09 -2.93 -20.64
C LYS A 159 11.13 -1.77 -20.87
N ASN A 160 11.60 -0.53 -20.72
CA ASN A 160 10.84 0.70 -20.88
C ASN A 160 9.67 0.90 -19.91
N ASP A 161 9.84 0.44 -18.66
CA ASP A 161 8.96 0.84 -17.56
C ASP A 161 7.47 0.48 -17.72
N ALA A 162 7.19 -0.54 -18.55
CA ALA A 162 5.84 -0.84 -19.01
C ALA A 162 5.21 -2.11 -18.41
N ASN A 163 6.02 -3.01 -17.82
CA ASN A 163 5.52 -4.23 -17.18
C ASN A 163 5.25 -3.98 -15.70
N ILE A 164 4.06 -3.47 -15.37
CA ILE A 164 3.70 -3.13 -13.98
C ILE A 164 3.34 -4.38 -13.16
N ARG A 165 3.90 -4.51 -11.95
CA ARG A 165 3.61 -5.61 -11.02
C ARG A 165 2.79 -5.18 -9.82
N ILE A 166 2.94 -3.93 -9.38
CA ILE A 166 2.25 -3.39 -8.22
C ILE A 166 1.69 -2.01 -8.55
N TRP A 167 0.42 -1.79 -8.21
CA TRP A 167 -0.25 -0.50 -8.20
C TRP A 167 -0.42 -0.09 -6.74
N ALA A 168 0.40 0.86 -6.28
CA ALA A 168 0.37 1.38 -4.92
C ALA A 168 -0.82 2.32 -4.70
N LEU A 169 -1.31 2.39 -3.47
CA LEU A 169 -2.38 3.30 -3.06
C LEU A 169 -1.91 4.74 -3.18
N GLU A 170 -2.68 5.54 -3.92
CA GLU A 170 -2.39 6.95 -4.13
C GLU A 170 -3.39 7.86 -3.42
N LYS A 171 -4.65 7.45 -3.31
CA LYS A 171 -5.70 8.28 -2.71
C LYS A 171 -6.76 7.43 -2.04
N VAL A 172 -7.29 7.92 -0.93
CA VAL A 172 -8.53 7.42 -0.32
C VAL A 172 -9.51 8.57 -0.20
N GLU A 173 -10.76 8.34 -0.58
CA GLU A 173 -11.84 9.32 -0.57
C GLU A 173 -13.09 8.73 0.08
N ASP A 174 -13.79 9.52 0.90
CA ASP A 174 -15.08 9.16 1.45
C ASP A 174 -16.26 9.58 0.56
N LEU A 175 -17.49 9.20 0.94
CA LEU A 175 -18.71 9.57 0.22
C LEU A 175 -18.99 11.09 0.17
N ASN A 176 -18.29 11.88 0.98
CA ASN A 176 -18.44 13.33 1.04
C ASN A 176 -17.29 14.06 0.34
N GLY A 177 -16.38 13.36 -0.34
CA GLY A 177 -15.23 13.93 -1.04
C GLY A 177 -14.04 14.29 -0.14
N ASN A 178 -14.08 13.99 1.16
CA ASN A 178 -12.91 14.16 2.02
C ASN A 178 -11.89 13.09 1.65
N SER A 179 -10.62 13.49 1.51
CA SER A 179 -9.58 12.58 1.05
C SER A 179 -8.21 12.88 1.63
N TYR A 180 -7.34 11.88 1.54
CA TYR A 180 -5.90 12.04 1.66
C TYR A 180 -5.21 11.40 0.45
N SER A 181 -4.02 11.89 0.13
CA SER A 181 -3.18 11.36 -0.94
C SER A 181 -1.81 10.93 -0.42
N ILE A 182 -1.23 9.95 -1.10
CA ILE A 182 0.11 9.42 -0.87
C ILE A 182 0.91 9.67 -2.15
N THR A 183 2.10 10.22 -1.99
CA THR A 183 3.03 10.43 -3.09
C THR A 183 4.27 9.60 -2.84
N ASP A 184 4.46 8.58 -3.67
CA ASP A 184 5.68 7.79 -3.65
C ASP A 184 6.81 8.55 -4.37
N VAL A 185 8.03 8.37 -3.86
CA VAL A 185 9.25 8.88 -4.46
C VAL A 185 10.02 7.70 -5.04
N THR A 186 10.27 7.75 -6.36
CA THR A 186 11.02 6.70 -7.04
C THR A 186 12.48 6.76 -6.62
N ALA A 187 12.95 5.71 -5.95
CA ALA A 187 14.38 5.48 -5.80
C ALA A 187 14.94 5.09 -7.18
N LYS A 188 15.98 5.79 -7.65
CA LYS A 188 16.73 5.32 -8.83
C LYS A 188 17.30 3.94 -8.53
N ARG A 189 17.27 3.03 -9.51
CA ARG A 189 17.84 1.67 -9.38
C ARG A 189 19.27 1.78 -8.85
N GLN A 190 19.46 1.48 -7.56
CA GLN A 190 20.78 1.28 -6.97
C GLN A 190 20.97 -0.22 -6.88
N SER A 191 22.10 -0.71 -7.41
CA SER A 191 22.41 -2.12 -7.68
C SER A 191 22.31 -3.06 -6.48
N ASP A 192 22.11 -2.54 -5.27
CA ASP A 192 22.38 -3.24 -4.03
C ASP A 192 21.12 -3.47 -3.18
N PHE A 193 19.93 -3.04 -3.64
CA PHE A 193 18.68 -3.34 -2.94
C PHE A 193 18.19 -4.75 -3.29
N ARG A 194 18.44 -5.71 -2.39
CA ARG A 194 17.82 -7.03 -2.41
C ARG A 194 16.61 -7.02 -1.45
N PRO A 195 15.40 -7.35 -1.90
CA PRO A 195 14.25 -7.54 -1.02
C PRO A 195 14.46 -8.73 -0.07
#